data_AF-A0A3M0XUL3-F1
#
_entry.id   AF-A0A3M0XUL3-F1
#
_cell.length_a   1.000
_cell.length_b   1.000
_cell.length_c   1.000
_cell.angle_alpha   90.00
_cell.angle_beta   90.00
_cell.angle_gamma   90.00
#
_symmetry.space_group_name_H-M   'P 1'
#
loop_
_entity.id
_entity.type
_entity.pdbx_description
1 polymer ?
#
loop_
_entity_poly.entity_id
_entity_poly.type
_entity_poly.pdbx_seq_one_letter_code
_entity_poly.pdbx_strand_id
1 'polypeptide(L)'
;YVRSMWERGIWIRARWNFEQSQIEVDWIEPPYGEDRTETVRFRLQHSGNHRREKDLADLTTVLLVKNGEAFLEVRDDAAITTWGRRERLLMLDNAGSNAEAQALAAEMLEKDAEPRHAITLNVEDLDDGPRVFVDYNLGDIIAVYMPDTGTWENWRVVGMALDFQDHGRAKVPLELNREPADFDLAQARMVQRTALGKTKEVAYQSDPEQKQKEHEADPLAHWPIELDCGDAATATTSTNEISGKDATFSYPTGYTIGGGDAW
;
A
#
# COMPACT_ATOMS: atom_id res chain seq x y z
N TYR A 1 -2.58 10.90 -7.41
CA TYR A 1 -1.33 10.79 -6.65
C TYR A 1 -1.59 10.35 -5.21
N VAL A 2 -2.34 11.10 -4.40
CA VAL A 2 -2.69 10.71 -3.01
C VAL A 2 -3.44 9.37 -2.94
N ARG A 3 -4.39 9.12 -3.85
CA ARG A 3 -5.13 7.84 -3.92
C ARG A 3 -4.22 6.62 -4.18
N SER A 4 -3.26 6.74 -5.10
CA SER A 4 -2.31 5.65 -5.39
C SER A 4 -1.25 5.47 -4.31
N MET A 5 -1.07 6.46 -3.41
CA MET A 5 -0.23 6.31 -2.21
C MET A 5 -0.97 5.52 -1.13
N TRP A 6 -2.28 5.77 -0.97
CA TRP A 6 -3.13 5.03 -0.05
C TRP A 6 -3.23 3.54 -0.39
N GLU A 7 -3.43 3.21 -1.68
CA GLU A 7 -3.39 1.82 -2.19
C GLU A 7 -2.03 1.14 -2.02
N ARG A 8 -0.97 1.91 -1.76
CA ARG A 8 0.39 1.45 -1.49
C ARG A 8 0.78 1.60 -0.01
N GLY A 9 -0.18 1.71 0.90
CA GLY A 9 0.07 1.82 2.35
C GLY A 9 0.89 3.04 2.78
N ILE A 10 1.01 4.06 1.93
CA ILE A 10 1.76 5.28 2.24
C ILE A 10 0.82 6.27 2.93
N TRP A 11 1.06 6.54 4.20
CA TRP A 11 0.33 7.52 5.00
C TRP A 11 1.06 8.86 5.01
N ILE A 12 0.34 9.91 4.60
CA ILE A 12 0.87 11.27 4.56
C ILE A 12 -0.04 12.21 5.35
N ARG A 13 0.55 13.07 6.19
CA ARG A 13 -0.14 14.22 6.77
C ARG A 13 0.14 15.41 5.87
N ALA A 14 -0.87 15.87 5.15
CA ALA A 14 -0.77 17.12 4.43
C ALA A 14 -1.30 18.25 5.32
N ARG A 15 -0.47 19.27 5.58
CA ARG A 15 -0.89 20.50 6.25
C ARG A 15 -0.54 21.70 5.38
N TRP A 16 -1.45 22.65 5.30
CA TRP A 16 -1.18 23.91 4.63
C TRP A 16 -0.35 24.81 5.55
N ASN A 17 0.88 25.15 5.15
CA ASN A 17 1.70 26.13 5.83
C ASN A 17 1.36 27.52 5.28
N PHE A 18 0.64 28.31 6.07
CA PHE A 18 0.20 29.66 5.69
C PHE A 18 1.35 30.67 5.58
N GLU A 19 2.42 30.51 6.37
CA GLU A 19 3.56 31.44 6.35
C GLU A 19 4.38 31.28 5.07
N GLN A 20 4.52 30.03 4.60
CA GLN A 20 5.32 29.69 3.44
C GLN A 20 4.48 29.53 2.15
N SER A 21 3.15 29.65 2.25
CA SER A 21 2.22 29.44 1.13
C SER A 21 2.45 28.11 0.39
N GLN A 22 2.74 27.04 1.14
CA GLN A 22 3.01 25.71 0.59
C GLN A 22 2.33 24.59 1.39
N ILE A 23 2.18 23.43 0.75
CA ILE A 23 1.72 22.21 1.42
C ILE A 23 2.94 21.51 2.00
N GLU A 24 2.99 21.36 3.31
CA GLU A 24 3.92 20.47 3.98
C GLU A 24 3.32 19.07 4.00
N VAL A 25 4.09 18.10 3.52
CA VAL A 25 3.72 16.69 3.50
C VAL A 25 4.67 15.96 4.43
N ASP A 26 4.18 15.59 5.60
CA ASP A 26 4.93 14.76 6.54
C ASP A 26 4.65 13.29 6.24
N TRP A 27 5.72 12.51 6.10
CA TRP A 27 5.64 11.05 6.15
C TRP A 27 5.28 10.68 7.58
N ILE A 28 4.11 10.08 7.74
CA ILE A 28 3.73 9.48 9.00
C ILE A 28 4.03 8.00 8.85
N GLU A 29 4.66 7.40 9.85
CA GLU A 29 4.53 5.95 9.99
C GLU A 29 3.03 5.63 9.95
N PRO A 30 2.60 4.56 9.25
CA PRO A 30 1.23 4.09 9.37
C PRO A 30 0.93 4.07 10.87
N PRO A 31 -0.19 4.64 11.34
CA PRO A 31 -0.50 4.55 12.76
C PRO A 31 -0.53 3.06 13.09
N TYR A 32 0.53 2.59 13.75
CA TYR A 32 0.56 1.29 14.37
C TYR A 32 -0.45 1.43 15.48
N GLY A 33 -1.72 1.17 15.14
CA GLY A 33 -2.77 1.38 16.11
C GLY A 33 -2.51 0.48 17.32
N GLU A 34 -2.98 0.96 18.44
CA GLU A 34 -2.76 0.31 19.72
C GLU A 34 -3.69 -0.89 19.85
N ASP A 35 -3.26 -1.89 20.63
CA ASP A 35 -4.19 -2.92 21.09
C ASP A 35 -5.13 -2.30 22.12
N ARG A 36 -6.39 -2.13 21.71
CA ARG A 36 -7.50 -1.60 22.49
C ARG A 36 -8.51 -2.69 22.85
N THR A 37 -8.19 -3.97 22.67
CA THR A 37 -9.15 -5.07 22.84
C THR A 37 -9.74 -5.18 24.25
N GLU A 38 -9.02 -4.69 25.27
CA GLU A 38 -9.50 -4.65 26.65
C GLU A 38 -10.45 -3.47 26.92
N THR A 39 -10.26 -2.33 26.25
CA THR A 39 -10.98 -1.08 26.52
C THR A 39 -12.08 -0.78 25.50
N VAL A 40 -11.94 -1.24 24.26
CA VAL A 40 -12.86 -0.98 23.15
C VAL A 40 -13.44 -2.29 22.64
N ARG A 41 -14.72 -2.48 22.96
CA ARG A 41 -15.43 -3.74 22.75
C ARG A 41 -16.78 -3.49 22.14
N PHE A 42 -17.03 -4.02 20.94
CA PHE A 42 -18.31 -3.90 20.27
C PHE A 42 -19.05 -5.24 20.22
N ARG A 43 -20.38 -5.18 20.32
CA ARG A 43 -21.24 -6.33 20.09
C ARG A 43 -21.97 -6.14 18.77
N LEU A 44 -21.75 -7.03 17.80
CA LEU A 44 -22.40 -7.01 16.48
C LEU A 44 -23.93 -6.91 16.54
N GLN A 45 -24.55 -7.53 17.56
CA GLN A 45 -25.99 -7.49 17.76
C GLN A 45 -26.56 -6.10 18.10
N HIS A 46 -25.72 -5.17 18.57
CA HIS A 46 -26.14 -3.81 18.93
C HIS A 46 -25.91 -2.82 17.79
N SER A 47 -25.08 -3.14 16.80
CA SER A 47 -25.01 -2.36 15.56
C SER A 47 -26.22 -2.71 14.70
N GLY A 48 -27.20 -1.80 14.61
CA GLY A 48 -28.47 -2.01 13.92
C GLY A 48 -28.34 -2.45 12.46
N ASN A 49 -27.18 -2.22 11.84
CA ASN A 49 -26.78 -2.82 10.58
C ASN A 49 -25.31 -3.23 10.65
N HIS A 50 -25.03 -4.53 10.56
CA HIS A 50 -23.69 -5.03 10.30
C HIS A 50 -23.71 -5.86 9.02
N ARG A 51 -22.62 -5.80 8.26
CA ARG A 51 -22.40 -6.65 7.10
C ARG A 51 -21.05 -7.31 7.23
N ARG A 52 -21.05 -8.65 7.22
CA ARG A 52 -19.83 -9.44 7.11
C ARG A 52 -19.68 -9.84 5.66
N GLU A 53 -18.60 -9.38 5.05
CA GLU A 53 -18.22 -9.74 3.70
C GLU A 53 -17.00 -10.64 3.77
N LYS A 54 -17.06 -11.72 3.01
CA LYS A 54 -15.93 -12.59 2.77
C LYS A 54 -15.50 -12.34 1.35
N ASP A 55 -14.35 -11.69 1.19
CA ASP A 55 -13.80 -11.38 -0.12
C ASP A 55 -12.81 -12.48 -0.53
N LEU A 56 -13.01 -12.97 -1.75
CA LEU A 56 -12.17 -13.98 -2.40
C LEU A 56 -11.40 -13.39 -3.59
N ALA A 57 -11.55 -12.10 -3.87
CA ALA A 57 -10.93 -11.43 -5.02
C ALA A 57 -9.40 -11.48 -4.92
N ASP A 58 -8.86 -11.23 -3.73
CA ASP A 58 -7.41 -11.20 -3.48
C ASP A 58 -6.84 -12.54 -2.98
N LEU A 59 -7.71 -13.54 -2.76
CA LEU A 59 -7.31 -14.86 -2.30
C LEU A 59 -6.36 -15.53 -3.30
N THR A 60 -5.14 -15.81 -2.86
CA THR A 60 -4.06 -16.42 -3.64
C THR A 60 -3.57 -17.68 -2.94
N THR A 61 -3.65 -18.84 -3.62
CA THR A 61 -3.19 -20.12 -3.05
C THR A 61 -1.90 -20.63 -3.70
N VAL A 62 -1.46 -19.97 -4.78
CA VAL A 62 -0.18 -20.20 -5.46
C VAL A 62 0.43 -18.88 -5.92
N LEU A 63 1.70 -18.65 -5.59
CA LEU A 63 2.51 -17.57 -6.14
C LEU A 63 3.49 -18.12 -7.17
N LEU A 64 3.40 -17.58 -8.38
CA LEU A 64 4.39 -17.76 -9.43
C LEU A 64 5.39 -16.61 -9.28
N VAL A 65 6.62 -16.90 -8.88
CA VAL A 65 7.61 -15.88 -8.53
C VAL A 65 8.65 -15.80 -9.63
N LYS A 66 8.82 -14.60 -10.19
CA LYS A 66 9.95 -14.27 -11.07
C LYS A 66 11.01 -13.52 -10.28
N ASN A 67 12.21 -14.08 -10.20
CA ASN A 67 13.37 -13.47 -9.55
C ASN A 67 14.53 -13.38 -10.54
N GLY A 68 14.72 -12.21 -11.16
CA GLY A 68 15.63 -12.06 -12.29
C GLY A 68 15.21 -12.95 -13.47
N GLU A 69 16.09 -13.87 -13.87
CA GLU A 69 15.82 -14.86 -14.93
C GLU A 69 15.19 -16.17 -14.40
N ALA A 70 15.13 -16.36 -13.08
CA ALA A 70 14.59 -17.56 -12.47
C ALA A 70 13.07 -17.44 -12.26
N PHE A 71 12.39 -18.58 -12.40
CA PHE A 71 10.98 -18.76 -12.04
C PHE A 71 10.86 -19.85 -10.98
N LEU A 72 10.07 -19.59 -9.94
CA LEU A 72 9.76 -20.55 -8.89
C LEU A 72 8.28 -20.50 -8.51
N GLU A 73 7.73 -21.64 -8.07
CA GLU A 73 6.35 -21.75 -7.58
C GLU A 73 6.37 -21.90 -6.06
N VAL A 74 5.58 -21.10 -5.36
CA VAL A 74 5.28 -21.27 -3.94
C VAL A 74 3.79 -21.51 -3.82
N ARG A 75 3.39 -22.53 -3.05
CA ARG A 75 1.99 -22.96 -2.95
C ARG A 75 1.62 -23.35 -1.53
N ASP A 76 0.35 -23.21 -1.20
CA ASP A 76 -0.25 -23.67 0.05
C ASP A 76 -1.24 -24.80 -0.27
N ASP A 77 -0.83 -26.04 -0.04
CA ASP A 77 -1.62 -27.23 -0.38
C ASP A 77 -2.92 -27.32 0.48
N ALA A 78 -2.92 -26.78 1.71
CA ALA A 78 -4.10 -26.76 2.57
C ALA A 78 -5.14 -25.74 2.06
N ALA A 79 -4.68 -24.54 1.69
CA ALA A 79 -5.52 -23.53 1.08
C ALA A 79 -6.03 -23.94 -0.30
N ILE A 80 -5.22 -24.61 -1.12
CA ILE A 80 -5.66 -25.20 -2.40
C ILE A 80 -6.78 -26.23 -2.16
N THR A 81 -6.64 -27.09 -1.15
CA THR A 81 -7.67 -28.08 -0.82
C THR A 81 -8.97 -27.42 -0.39
N THR A 82 -8.90 -26.30 0.33
CA THR A 82 -10.06 -25.61 0.89
C THR A 82 -10.74 -24.67 -0.11
N TRP A 83 -9.96 -23.93 -0.90
CA TRP A 83 -10.43 -22.82 -1.74
C TRP A 83 -10.15 -22.96 -3.24
N GLY A 84 -9.47 -24.05 -3.64
CA GLY A 84 -9.02 -24.29 -5.01
C GLY A 84 -7.70 -23.60 -5.35
N ARG A 85 -7.12 -23.99 -6.49
CA ARG A 85 -5.89 -23.38 -7.01
C ARG A 85 -6.18 -22.00 -7.60
N ARG A 86 -5.51 -20.97 -7.07
CA ARG A 86 -5.63 -19.56 -7.45
C ARG A 86 -4.24 -18.97 -7.54
N GLU A 87 -3.87 -18.55 -8.73
CA GLU A 87 -2.49 -18.18 -9.06
C GLU A 87 -2.33 -16.67 -9.16
N ARG A 88 -1.23 -16.14 -8.62
CA ARG A 88 -0.81 -14.75 -8.82
C ARG A 88 0.68 -14.67 -9.14
N LEU A 89 1.03 -13.82 -10.10
CA LEU A 89 2.43 -13.55 -10.44
C LEU A 89 3.02 -12.53 -9.46
N LEU A 90 4.18 -12.86 -8.89
CA LEU A 90 4.98 -11.97 -8.05
C LEU A 90 6.34 -11.72 -8.72
N MET A 91 6.66 -10.45 -8.97
CA MET A 91 7.96 -10.05 -9.52
C MET A 91 8.85 -9.54 -8.39
N LEU A 92 9.98 -10.21 -8.17
CA LEU A 92 10.99 -9.85 -7.18
C LEU A 92 12.31 -9.60 -7.92
N ASP A 93 12.50 -8.42 -8.48
CA ASP A 93 13.72 -8.14 -9.27
C ASP A 93 14.97 -7.90 -8.41
N ASN A 94 14.81 -7.81 -7.08
CA ASN A 94 15.87 -7.41 -6.14
C ASN A 94 16.11 -8.42 -4.99
N ALA A 95 15.55 -9.63 -5.05
CA ALA A 95 15.88 -10.62 -4.02
C ALA A 95 17.34 -11.09 -4.22
N GLY A 96 18.15 -11.10 -3.16
CA GLY A 96 19.57 -11.43 -3.26
C GLY A 96 19.84 -12.88 -3.68
N SER A 97 18.85 -13.76 -3.54
CA SER A 97 18.90 -15.17 -3.95
C SER A 97 17.51 -15.78 -4.14
N ASN A 98 17.42 -16.93 -4.83
CA ASN A 98 16.16 -17.67 -4.97
C ASN A 98 15.59 -18.16 -3.62
N ALA A 99 16.45 -18.46 -2.64
CA ALA A 99 16.01 -18.85 -1.31
C ALA A 99 15.33 -17.68 -0.58
N GLU A 100 15.86 -16.47 -0.71
CA GLU A 100 15.23 -15.27 -0.17
C GLU A 100 13.90 -14.96 -0.87
N ALA A 101 13.86 -15.08 -2.20
CA ALA A 101 12.63 -14.92 -2.98
C ALA A 101 11.55 -15.92 -2.56
N GLN A 102 11.93 -17.18 -2.37
CA GLN A 102 11.02 -18.23 -1.90
C GLN A 102 10.50 -17.95 -0.48
N ALA A 103 11.37 -17.52 0.45
CA ALA A 103 10.96 -17.18 1.81
C ALA A 103 10.00 -15.98 1.84
N LEU A 104 10.27 -14.94 1.04
CA LEU A 104 9.39 -13.78 0.93
C LEU A 104 8.04 -14.15 0.31
N ALA A 105 8.05 -14.95 -0.75
CA ALA A 105 6.83 -15.43 -1.37
C ALA A 105 6.02 -16.36 -0.46
N ALA A 106 6.67 -17.21 0.34
CA ALA A 106 5.98 -18.03 1.34
C ALA A 106 5.30 -17.16 2.41
N GLU A 107 5.98 -16.13 2.90
CA GLU A 107 5.40 -15.16 3.85
C GLU A 107 4.21 -14.40 3.24
N MET A 108 4.30 -14.00 1.97
CA MET A 108 3.17 -13.36 1.28
C MET A 108 2.01 -14.34 1.05
N LEU A 109 2.32 -15.60 0.70
CA LEU A 109 1.31 -16.60 0.42
C LEU A 109 0.58 -17.04 1.69
N GLU A 110 1.26 -17.23 2.81
CA GLU A 110 0.65 -17.56 4.10
C GLU A 110 -0.48 -16.58 4.48
N LYS A 111 -0.33 -15.31 4.05
CA LYS A 111 -1.31 -14.25 4.28
C LYS A 111 -2.45 -14.28 3.27
N ASP A 112 -2.10 -14.35 1.98
CA ASP A 112 -3.09 -14.30 0.91
C ASP A 112 -3.83 -15.63 0.70
N ALA A 113 -3.41 -16.71 1.37
CA ALA A 113 -4.03 -18.03 1.35
C ALA A 113 -5.35 -18.10 2.15
N GLU A 114 -5.66 -17.05 2.92
CA GLU A 114 -6.93 -16.92 3.62
C GLU A 114 -7.83 -15.85 2.99
N PRO A 115 -9.16 -16.08 2.97
CA PRO A 115 -10.10 -15.08 2.51
C PRO A 115 -10.09 -13.85 3.41
N ARG A 116 -10.07 -12.67 2.80
CA ARG A 116 -10.20 -11.44 3.57
C ARG A 116 -11.59 -11.35 4.16
N HIS A 117 -11.62 -11.03 5.44
CA HIS A 117 -12.86 -10.82 6.16
C HIS A 117 -13.00 -9.33 6.46
N ALA A 118 -14.03 -8.72 5.88
CA ALA A 118 -14.40 -7.35 6.18
C ALA A 118 -15.69 -7.34 6.99
N ILE A 119 -15.73 -6.54 8.05
CA ILE A 119 -16.95 -6.25 8.79
C ILE A 119 -17.20 -4.76 8.74
N THR A 120 -18.38 -4.37 8.27
CA THR A 120 -18.88 -3.01 8.46
C THR A 120 -19.74 -2.98 9.73
N LEU A 121 -19.32 -2.22 10.74
CA LEU A 121 -20.11 -1.94 11.94
C LEU A 121 -20.61 -0.51 11.93
N ASN A 122 -21.91 -0.31 12.12
CA ASN A 122 -22.40 1.04 12.43
C ASN A 122 -22.42 1.22 13.95
N VAL A 123 -21.50 2.03 14.45
CA VAL A 123 -21.41 2.40 15.87
C VAL A 123 -22.13 3.73 16.06
N GLU A 124 -22.98 3.81 17.08
CA GLU A 124 -23.54 5.08 17.53
C GLU A 124 -22.66 5.65 18.63
N ASP A 125 -22.32 6.92 18.53
CA ASP A 125 -21.62 7.65 19.59
C ASP A 125 -22.63 7.90 20.74
N LEU A 126 -22.60 7.01 21.74
CA LEU A 126 -23.43 7.06 22.94
C LEU A 126 -22.65 7.69 24.09
N ASP A 127 -23.36 8.35 25.02
CA ASP A 127 -22.75 9.07 26.14
C ASP A 127 -21.87 8.17 27.05
N ASP A 128 -22.11 6.84 27.05
CA ASP A 128 -21.40 5.83 27.83
C ASP A 128 -20.63 4.80 26.97
N GLY A 129 -20.55 5.02 25.66
CA GLY A 129 -19.89 4.13 24.71
C GLY A 129 -18.44 4.54 24.37
N PRO A 130 -17.68 3.66 23.68
CA PRO A 130 -16.39 4.04 23.10
C PRO A 130 -16.56 5.15 22.05
N ARG A 131 -15.86 6.25 22.26
CA ARG A 131 -15.90 7.45 21.41
C ARG A 131 -14.83 7.40 20.33
N VAL A 132 -15.22 7.75 19.12
CA VAL A 132 -14.37 7.68 17.94
C VAL A 132 -13.29 8.76 18.02
N PHE A 133 -12.05 8.43 17.66
CA PHE A 133 -10.86 9.27 17.79
C PHE A 133 -10.43 9.63 19.22
N VAL A 134 -11.17 9.19 20.23
CA VAL A 134 -10.82 9.35 21.65
C VAL A 134 -10.37 8.02 22.23
N ASP A 135 -11.22 6.99 22.10
CA ASP A 135 -10.98 5.67 22.67
C ASP A 135 -10.34 4.71 21.66
N TYR A 136 -10.55 4.94 20.36
CA TYR A 136 -9.94 4.19 19.26
C TYR A 136 -9.74 5.04 18.01
N ASN A 137 -8.79 4.63 17.15
CA ASN A 137 -8.42 5.29 15.91
C ASN A 137 -8.19 4.30 14.75
N LEU A 138 -7.91 4.82 13.55
CA LEU A 138 -7.49 4.02 12.40
C LEU A 138 -6.21 3.25 12.76
N GLY A 139 -6.20 1.95 12.44
CA GLY A 139 -5.11 1.03 12.73
C GLY A 139 -5.26 0.28 14.07
N ASP A 140 -6.09 0.77 15.01
CA ASP A 140 -6.23 0.15 16.34
C ASP A 140 -6.85 -1.24 16.24
N ILE A 141 -6.48 -2.12 17.16
CA ILE A 141 -7.07 -3.45 17.30
C ILE A 141 -8.14 -3.40 18.40
N ILE A 142 -9.37 -3.73 18.04
CA ILE A 142 -10.54 -3.69 18.93
C ILE A 142 -11.16 -5.09 19.04
N ALA A 143 -11.90 -5.34 20.12
CA ALA A 143 -12.58 -6.61 20.28
C ALA A 143 -14.03 -6.53 19.76
N VAL A 144 -14.42 -7.49 18.91
CA VAL A 144 -15.78 -7.60 18.39
C VAL A 144 -16.37 -8.94 18.82
N TYR A 145 -17.53 -8.90 19.47
CA TYR A 145 -18.25 -10.11 19.86
C TYR A 145 -18.98 -10.71 18.67
N MET A 146 -18.60 -11.93 18.32
CA MET A 146 -19.16 -12.72 17.23
C MET A 146 -20.33 -13.58 17.72
N PRO A 147 -21.57 -13.31 17.28
CA PRO A 147 -22.73 -14.05 17.75
C PRO A 147 -22.80 -15.49 17.18
N ASP A 148 -22.19 -15.75 16.03
CA ASP A 148 -22.14 -17.05 15.36
C ASP A 148 -21.19 -18.02 16.06
N THR A 149 -20.03 -17.54 16.53
CA THR A 149 -19.06 -18.35 17.27
C THR A 149 -19.24 -18.27 18.79
N GLY A 150 -19.94 -17.24 19.28
CA GLY A 150 -20.08 -16.94 20.70
C GLY A 150 -18.79 -16.43 21.36
N THR A 151 -17.79 -16.01 20.56
CA THR A 151 -16.47 -15.59 21.05
C THR A 151 -16.21 -14.11 20.78
N TRP A 152 -15.27 -13.53 21.53
CA TRP A 152 -14.67 -12.25 21.17
C TRP A 152 -13.54 -12.48 20.18
N GLU A 153 -13.51 -11.71 19.12
CA GLU A 153 -12.45 -11.73 18.11
C GLU A 153 -11.78 -10.37 18.01
N ASN A 154 -10.51 -10.36 17.63
CA ASN A 154 -9.72 -9.14 17.50
C ASN A 154 -9.77 -8.66 16.05
N TRP A 155 -10.08 -7.39 15.86
CA TRP A 155 -10.27 -6.76 14.56
C TRP A 155 -9.54 -5.44 14.49
N ARG A 156 -8.84 -5.19 13.39
CA ARG A 156 -8.21 -3.90 13.10
C ARG A 156 -9.21 -2.96 12.47
N VAL A 157 -9.22 -1.71 12.92
CA VAL A 157 -9.97 -0.62 12.27
C VAL A 157 -9.20 -0.18 11.03
N VAL A 158 -9.74 -0.45 9.83
CA VAL A 158 -9.09 -0.09 8.55
C VAL A 158 -9.75 1.10 7.87
N GLY A 159 -11.01 1.37 8.19
CA GLY A 159 -11.75 2.51 7.68
C GLY A 159 -12.72 3.04 8.73
N MET A 160 -12.92 4.35 8.73
CA MET A 160 -13.93 5.02 9.54
C MET A 160 -14.51 6.16 8.72
N ALA A 161 -15.83 6.31 8.73
CA ALA A 161 -16.47 7.53 8.27
C ALA A 161 -17.38 8.08 9.35
N LEU A 162 -17.45 9.41 9.47
CA LEU A 162 -18.36 10.09 10.38
C LEU A 162 -19.58 10.55 9.59
N ASP A 163 -20.76 10.11 10.02
CA ASP A 163 -22.04 10.59 9.52
C ASP A 163 -22.81 11.26 10.66
N PHE A 164 -23.03 12.56 10.57
CA PHE A 164 -23.75 13.32 11.59
C PHE A 164 -25.24 13.35 11.24
N GLN A 165 -26.05 12.70 12.06
CA GLN A 165 -27.51 12.78 11.92
C GLN A 165 -28.06 14.01 12.64
N ASP A 166 -29.31 14.39 12.33
CA ASP A 166 -30.02 15.63 12.73
C ASP A 166 -30.14 15.88 14.25
N HIS A 167 -29.58 15.02 15.10
CA HIS A 167 -29.58 15.14 16.56
C HIS A 167 -28.19 15.27 17.17
N GLY A 168 -27.17 15.59 16.37
CA GLY A 168 -25.81 15.83 16.86
C GLY A 168 -25.07 14.58 17.33
N ARG A 169 -25.66 13.39 17.12
CA ARG A 169 -24.98 12.11 17.34
C ARG A 169 -24.32 11.66 16.05
N ALA A 170 -23.05 11.28 16.16
CA ALA A 170 -22.32 10.69 15.05
C ALA A 170 -22.68 9.20 14.94
N LYS A 171 -23.09 8.80 13.75
CA LYS A 171 -23.11 7.41 13.32
C LYS A 171 -21.78 7.14 12.62
N VAL A 172 -21.05 6.15 13.09
CA VAL A 172 -19.72 5.83 12.60
C VAL A 172 -19.72 4.44 11.99
N PRO A 173 -19.90 4.32 10.66
CA PRO A 173 -19.51 3.13 9.93
C PRO A 173 -18.00 2.88 10.10
N LEU A 174 -17.68 1.79 10.77
CA LEU A 174 -16.34 1.23 10.87
C LEU A 174 -16.19 0.12 9.85
N GLU A 175 -15.10 0.14 9.10
CA GLU A 175 -14.63 -0.99 8.32
C GLU A 175 -13.52 -1.68 9.11
N LEU A 176 -13.74 -2.96 9.38
CA LEU A 176 -12.87 -3.77 10.19
C LEU A 176 -12.29 -4.92 9.36
N ASN A 177 -11.01 -5.21 9.57
CA ASN A 177 -10.36 -6.39 8.99
C ASN A 177 -9.68 -7.21 10.10
N ARG A 178 -9.71 -8.54 9.99
CA ARG A 178 -9.09 -9.45 10.97
C ARG A 178 -7.57 -9.54 10.77
N GLU A 179 -7.10 -9.29 9.56
CA GLU A 179 -5.68 -9.28 9.25
C GLU A 179 -5.03 -8.01 9.82
N PRO A 180 -3.87 -8.12 10.50
CA PRO A 180 -2.96 -6.99 10.63
C PRO A 180 -2.75 -6.42 9.23
N ALA A 181 -2.71 -5.09 9.05
CA ALA A 181 -2.43 -4.52 7.73
C ALA A 181 -1.06 -5.03 7.24
N ASP A 182 -1.09 -6.10 6.46
CA ASP A 182 0.02 -7.00 6.19
C ASP A 182 1.06 -6.40 5.25
N PHE A 183 0.66 -5.32 4.59
CA PHE A 183 1.50 -4.44 3.84
C PHE A 183 2.50 -3.68 4.74
N ASP A 184 2.10 -3.25 5.94
CA ASP A 184 2.93 -2.41 6.81
C ASP A 184 4.02 -3.22 7.51
N LEU A 185 3.74 -4.47 7.89
CA LEU A 185 4.72 -5.39 8.47
C LEU A 185 5.71 -5.88 7.42
N ALA A 186 5.25 -6.12 6.19
CA ALA A 186 6.10 -6.43 5.04
C ALA A 186 6.97 -5.22 4.65
N GLN A 187 6.43 -4.01 4.65
CA GLN A 187 7.16 -2.78 4.35
C GLN A 187 8.15 -2.42 5.47
N ALA A 188 7.78 -2.56 6.75
CA ALA A 188 8.69 -2.37 7.88
C ALA A 188 9.87 -3.37 7.83
N ARG A 189 9.61 -4.64 7.47
CA ARG A 189 10.66 -5.65 7.25
C ARG A 189 11.51 -5.33 6.02
N MET A 190 10.90 -4.88 4.92
CA MET A 190 11.63 -4.44 3.72
C MET A 190 12.53 -3.23 4.01
N VAL A 191 12.04 -2.25 4.77
CA VAL A 191 12.80 -1.07 5.20
C VAL A 191 13.94 -1.48 6.14
N GLN A 192 13.69 -2.35 7.11
CA GLN A 192 14.75 -2.90 7.98
C GLN A 192 15.82 -3.65 7.17
N ARG A 193 15.44 -4.47 6.20
CA ARG A 193 16.40 -5.15 5.30
C ARG A 193 17.18 -4.16 4.44
N THR A 194 16.52 -3.13 3.92
CA THR A 194 17.18 -2.08 3.12
C THR A 194 18.13 -1.24 3.97
N ALA A 195 17.79 -0.98 5.24
CA ALA A 195 18.64 -0.28 6.19
C ALA A 195 19.86 -1.13 6.58
N LEU A 196 19.67 -2.42 6.85
CA LEU A 196 20.74 -3.38 7.17
C LEU A 196 21.65 -3.67 5.97
N GLY A 197 21.13 -3.59 4.74
CA GLY A 197 21.91 -3.71 3.50
C GLY A 197 22.70 -2.44 3.14
N LYS A 198 22.33 -1.27 3.68
CA LYS A 198 23.01 0.01 3.45
C LYS A 198 24.15 0.29 4.44
N THR A 199 24.31 -0.50 5.50
CA THR A 199 25.49 -0.47 6.39
C THR A 199 26.69 -1.23 5.78
N LYS A 200 26.99 -0.98 4.51
CA LYS A 200 28.37 -0.93 4.05
C LYS A 200 28.64 0.53 3.72
N GLU A 201 28.98 1.31 4.74
CA GLU A 201 29.90 2.41 4.53
C GLU A 201 31.15 1.77 3.91
N VAL A 202 31.25 1.84 2.58
CA VAL A 202 32.54 1.83 1.93
C VAL A 202 33.20 3.10 2.42
N ALA A 203 33.89 2.99 3.56
CA ALA A 203 34.93 3.93 3.90
C ALA A 203 35.92 3.85 2.73
N TYR A 204 35.78 4.76 1.78
CA TYR A 204 36.88 5.12 0.91
C TYR A 204 37.93 5.70 1.84
N GLN A 205 38.79 4.84 2.40
CA GLN A 205 40.13 5.26 2.74
C GLN A 205 40.76 5.63 1.41
N SER A 206 40.58 6.89 1.00
CA SER A 206 41.48 7.49 0.02
C SER A 206 42.85 7.41 0.67
N ASP A 207 43.63 6.41 0.26
CA ASP A 207 45.05 6.37 0.53
C ASP A 207 45.64 7.68 -0.01
N PRO A 208 46.13 8.59 0.85
CA PRO A 208 46.68 9.86 0.40
C PRO A 208 47.88 9.67 -0.53
N GLU A 209 48.51 8.49 -0.58
CA GLU A 209 49.62 8.19 -1.48
C GLU A 209 49.17 7.93 -2.93
N GLN A 210 47.91 7.54 -3.19
CA GLN A 210 47.45 7.31 -4.58
C GLN A 210 47.19 8.61 -5.35
N LYS A 211 46.85 9.71 -4.67
CA LYS A 211 46.65 11.02 -5.33
C LYS A 211 47.94 11.67 -5.85
N GLN A 212 49.11 11.18 -5.42
CA GLN A 212 50.38 11.80 -5.81
C GLN A 212 51.03 11.14 -7.04
N LYS A 213 50.56 9.97 -7.48
CA LYS A 213 51.06 9.30 -8.70
C LYS A 213 50.30 9.62 -9.97
N GLU A 214 49.08 10.14 -9.89
CA GLU A 214 48.29 10.46 -11.09
C GLU A 214 48.59 11.85 -11.69
N HIS A 215 49.45 12.65 -11.06
CA HIS A 215 49.75 14.02 -11.52
C HIS A 215 51.07 14.16 -12.31
N GLU A 216 51.79 13.07 -12.61
CA GLU A 216 53.06 13.08 -13.35
C GLU A 216 53.05 12.28 -14.67
N ALA A 217 51.88 11.95 -15.22
CA ALA A 217 51.79 11.33 -16.55
C ALA A 217 51.53 12.37 -17.67
N ASP A 218 52.62 12.67 -18.38
CA ASP A 218 52.80 13.28 -19.71
C ASP A 218 51.55 13.64 -20.56
N PRO A 219 51.37 14.92 -21.01
CA PRO A 219 50.19 15.37 -21.75
C PRO A 219 50.24 15.17 -23.28
N LEU A 220 50.86 14.10 -23.80
CA LEU A 220 50.91 13.85 -25.26
C LEU A 220 50.83 12.35 -25.60
N ALA A 221 49.62 11.79 -25.56
CA ALA A 221 49.32 10.53 -26.25
C ALA A 221 48.05 10.68 -27.09
N HIS A 222 48.25 10.89 -28.39
CA HIS A 222 47.21 10.78 -29.40
C HIS A 222 46.65 9.36 -29.41
N TRP A 223 45.34 9.23 -29.20
CA TRP A 223 44.60 8.01 -29.52
C TRP A 223 43.67 8.31 -30.69
N PRO A 224 43.69 7.52 -31.78
CA PRO A 224 42.77 7.69 -32.89
C PRO A 224 41.38 7.17 -32.50
N ILE A 225 40.36 8.00 -32.70
CA ILE A 225 38.96 7.55 -32.74
C ILE A 225 38.69 7.15 -34.19
N GLU A 226 38.71 5.85 -34.48
CA GLU A 226 38.06 5.31 -35.67
C GLU A 226 36.55 5.29 -35.41
N LEU A 227 35.83 6.16 -36.13
CA LEU A 227 34.38 6.11 -36.28
C LEU A 227 34.06 5.17 -37.44
N ASP A 228 33.64 3.95 -37.11
CA ASP A 228 33.01 3.02 -38.05
C ASP A 228 31.55 3.47 -38.25
N CYS A 229 31.29 4.11 -39.40
CA CYS A 229 29.94 4.44 -39.86
C CYS A 229 29.46 3.33 -40.81
N GLY A 230 28.83 2.31 -40.22
CA GLY A 230 28.05 1.30 -40.94
C GLY A 230 26.66 1.83 -41.31
N ASP A 231 26.23 1.45 -42.51
CA ASP A 231 25.21 2.06 -43.35
C ASP A 231 23.76 2.12 -42.85
N ALA A 232 23.11 3.14 -43.40
CA ALA A 232 21.70 3.47 -43.49
C ALA A 232 20.70 2.30 -43.58
N ALA A 233 19.69 2.35 -42.71
CA ALA A 233 18.35 1.88 -43.03
C ALA A 233 17.31 2.95 -42.63
N THR A 234 16.60 3.40 -43.66
CA THR A 234 15.48 4.33 -43.73
C THR A 234 14.49 4.29 -42.56
N ALA A 235 14.26 5.43 -41.91
CA ALA A 235 13.05 5.72 -41.17
C ALA A 235 12.50 7.10 -41.58
N THR A 236 11.38 7.05 -42.29
CA THR A 236 10.60 8.19 -42.78
C THR A 236 10.15 9.07 -41.62
N THR A 237 10.58 10.33 -41.60
CA THR A 237 10.13 11.33 -40.64
C THR A 237 8.81 11.93 -41.12
N SER A 238 7.70 11.65 -40.44
CA SER A 238 6.47 12.43 -40.59
C SER A 238 6.47 13.53 -39.52
N THR A 239 6.67 14.76 -39.94
CA THR A 239 6.40 15.97 -39.18
C THR A 239 4.89 16.14 -38.99
N ASN A 240 4.41 16.01 -37.75
CA ASN A 240 3.13 16.58 -37.34
C ASN A 240 3.42 17.74 -36.40
N GLU A 241 3.30 18.96 -36.95
CA GLU A 241 3.11 20.18 -36.19
C GLU A 241 1.81 20.06 -35.39
N ILE A 242 1.89 20.12 -34.06
CA ILE A 242 0.72 20.37 -33.21
C ILE A 242 0.77 21.85 -32.86
N SER A 243 0.06 22.66 -33.64
CA SER A 243 -0.26 24.05 -33.30
C SER A 243 -1.23 24.05 -32.13
N GLY A 244 -0.88 24.78 -31.07
CA GLY A 244 -1.79 25.02 -29.95
C GLY A 244 -3.05 25.76 -30.39
N LYS A 245 -4.21 25.26 -29.95
CA LYS A 245 -5.44 25.99 -29.63
C LYS A 245 -6.46 25.02 -29.01
N ASP A 246 -6.90 25.37 -27.80
CA ASP A 246 -8.16 24.99 -27.17
C ASP A 246 -8.55 23.50 -27.14
N ALA A 247 -8.04 22.77 -26.15
CA ALA A 247 -8.66 21.53 -25.68
C ALA A 247 -9.60 21.83 -24.51
N THR A 248 -10.85 22.15 -24.82
CA THR A 248 -11.97 22.06 -23.86
C THR A 248 -12.28 20.59 -23.59
N PHE A 249 -12.06 20.14 -22.36
CA PHE A 249 -12.49 18.83 -21.88
C PHE A 249 -13.98 18.90 -21.48
N SER A 250 -14.84 18.22 -22.24
CA SER A 250 -16.22 17.94 -21.84
C SER A 250 -16.28 16.62 -21.09
N TYR A 251 -16.78 16.65 -19.86
CA TYR A 251 -17.15 15.44 -19.11
C TYR A 251 -18.51 14.91 -19.61
N PRO A 252 -18.71 13.60 -19.75
CA PRO A 252 -20.04 13.03 -19.90
C PRO A 252 -20.69 12.92 -18.50
N THR A 253 -21.37 13.98 -18.05
CA THR A 253 -22.29 13.88 -16.90
C THR A 253 -23.66 13.43 -17.38
N GLY A 254 -23.85 12.11 -17.43
CA GLY A 254 -25.18 11.51 -17.45
C GLY A 254 -25.73 11.46 -16.03
N TYR A 255 -26.30 12.56 -15.56
CA TYR A 255 -27.28 12.57 -14.46
C TYR A 255 -28.26 13.71 -14.70
N THR A 256 -29.49 13.33 -15.04
CA THR A 256 -30.65 14.20 -15.11
C THR A 256 -31.15 14.42 -13.69
N ILE A 257 -31.02 15.63 -13.15
CA ILE A 257 -31.79 16.04 -11.98
C ILE A 257 -33.14 16.51 -12.52
N GLY A 258 -34.17 15.68 -12.34
CA GLY A 258 -35.54 16.08 -12.56
C GLY A 258 -35.93 17.13 -11.53
N GLY A 259 -36.27 18.32 -12.03
CA GLY A 259 -37.04 19.30 -11.26
C GLY A 259 -38.42 18.71 -10.95
N GLY A 260 -38.76 18.70 -9.67
CA GLY A 260 -40.10 18.43 -9.16
C GLY A 260 -40.50 19.59 -8.26
N ASP A 261 -41.71 20.08 -8.50
CA ASP A 261 -42.18 21.44 -8.24
C ASP A 261 -42.31 21.86 -6.78
N ALA A 262 -42.25 23.18 -6.59
CA ALA A 262 -42.72 23.88 -5.41
C ALA A 262 -44.24 23.78 -5.28
N TRP A 263 -44.71 23.24 -4.14
CA TRP A 263 -45.91 23.65 -3.38
C TRP A 263 -45.73 23.21 -1.93
#